data_AF-A0A9P8G9F7-F1
#
_entry.id   AF-A0A9P8G9F7-F1
#
_cell.length_a   1.000
_cell.length_b   1.000
_cell.length_c   1.000
_cell.angle_alpha   90.00
_cell.angle_beta   90.00
_cell.angle_gamma   90.00
#
_symmetry.space_group_name_H-M   'P 1'
#
loop_
_entity.id
_entity.type
_entity.pdbx_description
1 polymer ?
#
loop_
_entity_poly.entity_id
_entity_poly.type
_entity_poly.pdbx_seq_one_letter_code
_entity_poly.pdbx_strand_id
1 'polypeptide(L)'
;MTAIIQGLTSRQPNIFTKLQWDIPKLNMRDELYALINPVPQLLQDFDGFQKNGAAIEDGLDRRRHINQGITLVQKALEVCYALEGWEIEVLMLCYEKQNSTAGTESPQSASSQERGSLYDVCRLHGYGFFSTCTQYWTMCNIFYGSLRKLQSQLQTAMDVWIPGETAPSLPDWVSPELPALNVAQVARHFFEPGMGLWAAHAAVFPVSTALRYFATTGRKDSPACRSMIEAFTHSKTGIIMRDFLNAIGVVQEFEG
;
A
#
# COMPACT_ATOMS: atom_id res chain seq x y z
N MET A 1 20.20 24.09 -15.64
CA MET A 1 19.33 22.94 -15.31
C MET A 1 18.94 22.16 -16.58
N THR A 2 19.86 22.02 -17.53
CA THR A 2 19.56 21.58 -18.92
C THR A 2 20.41 20.37 -19.33
N ALA A 3 21.58 20.18 -18.71
CA ALA A 3 22.48 19.05 -18.98
C ALA A 3 21.97 17.71 -18.40
N ILE A 4 21.26 17.73 -17.28
CA ILE A 4 20.74 16.52 -16.62
C ILE A 4 19.59 15.89 -17.43
N ILE A 5 18.75 16.73 -18.05
CA ILE A 5 17.62 16.27 -18.89
C ILE A 5 18.13 15.69 -20.21
N GLN A 6 19.15 16.31 -20.83
CA GLN A 6 19.76 15.78 -22.06
C GLN A 6 20.42 14.40 -21.85
N GLY A 7 21.04 14.17 -20.68
CA GLY A 7 21.66 12.89 -20.34
C GLY A 7 20.67 11.74 -20.08
N LEU A 8 19.39 12.03 -19.84
CA LEU A 8 18.35 11.02 -19.67
C LEU A 8 17.75 10.59 -21.02
N THR A 9 17.60 11.51 -21.97
CA THR A 9 17.11 11.23 -23.33
C THR A 9 18.13 10.50 -24.23
N SER A 10 19.42 10.53 -23.88
CA SER A 10 20.48 9.86 -24.66
C SER A 10 20.83 8.44 -24.18
N ARG A 11 20.15 7.91 -23.15
CA ARG A 11 20.41 6.56 -22.64
C ARG A 11 19.82 5.53 -23.60
N GLN A 12 20.71 4.86 -24.34
CA GLN A 12 20.39 3.59 -24.98
C GLN A 12 19.74 2.64 -23.96
N PRO A 13 18.71 1.87 -24.34
CA PRO A 13 18.13 0.86 -23.47
C PRO A 13 19.24 -0.03 -22.90
N ASN A 14 19.42 0.01 -21.59
CA ASN A 14 20.42 -0.79 -20.89
C ASN A 14 20.17 -2.26 -21.23
N ILE A 15 21.21 -3.07 -21.39
CA ILE A 15 21.15 -4.53 -21.62
C ILE A 15 20.14 -5.22 -20.69
N PHE A 16 19.92 -4.72 -19.45
CA PHE A 16 18.88 -5.23 -18.54
C PHE A 16 17.43 -5.09 -19.06
N THR A 17 17.14 -4.11 -19.92
CA THR A 17 15.83 -3.93 -20.58
C THR A 17 15.63 -4.84 -21.79
N LYS A 18 16.69 -5.52 -22.26
CA LYS A 18 16.64 -6.48 -23.37
C LYS A 18 16.67 -7.94 -22.92
N LEU A 19 16.81 -8.19 -21.63
CA LEU A 19 16.67 -9.53 -21.07
C LEU A 19 15.19 -9.91 -21.14
N GLN A 20 14.86 -11.02 -21.83
CA GLN A 20 13.62 -11.73 -21.55
C GLN A 20 13.75 -12.28 -20.14
N TRP A 21 13.19 -11.55 -19.19
CA TRP A 21 12.98 -12.02 -17.83
C TRP A 21 11.84 -13.03 -17.88
N ASP A 22 12.07 -14.21 -18.46
CA ASP A 22 11.22 -15.37 -18.22
C ASP A 22 11.51 -15.81 -16.78
N ILE A 23 10.88 -15.11 -15.84
CA ILE A 23 10.97 -15.44 -14.43
C ILE A 23 10.27 -16.81 -14.28
N PRO A 24 10.93 -17.85 -13.73
CA PRO A 24 10.26 -19.10 -13.39
C PRO A 24 9.04 -18.79 -12.49
N LYS A 25 8.05 -19.70 -12.44
CA LYS A 25 6.81 -19.57 -11.61
C LYS A 25 7.03 -18.59 -10.45
N LEU A 26 6.39 -17.42 -10.55
CA LEU A 26 6.63 -16.29 -9.65
C LEU A 26 6.53 -16.78 -8.21
N ASN A 27 7.49 -16.40 -7.36
CA ASN A 27 7.31 -16.59 -5.92
C ASN A 27 6.34 -15.52 -5.40
N MET A 28 5.77 -15.71 -4.22
CA MET A 28 4.78 -14.80 -3.61
C MET A 28 5.17 -13.32 -3.63
N ARG A 29 6.48 -13.00 -3.53
CA ARG A 29 6.96 -11.61 -3.59
C ARG A 29 6.91 -11.07 -5.01
N ASP A 30 7.33 -11.87 -5.99
CA ASP A 30 7.32 -11.47 -7.40
C ASP A 30 5.88 -11.39 -7.93
N GLU A 31 4.96 -12.24 -7.45
CA GLU A 31 3.51 -12.13 -7.68
C GLU A 31 2.96 -10.82 -7.12
N LEU A 32 3.27 -10.49 -5.86
CA LEU A 32 2.86 -9.24 -5.25
C LEU A 32 3.32 -8.03 -6.08
N TYR A 33 4.58 -8.01 -6.53
CA TYR A 33 5.09 -6.93 -7.36
C TYR A 33 4.40 -6.84 -8.72
N ALA A 34 4.06 -7.97 -9.34
CA ALA A 34 3.29 -7.97 -10.58
C ALA A 34 1.89 -7.35 -10.37
N LEU A 35 1.24 -7.63 -9.24
CA LEU A 35 -0.06 -7.04 -8.87
C LEU A 35 0.03 -5.53 -8.57
N ILE A 36 1.13 -5.08 -7.98
CA ILE A 36 1.37 -3.67 -7.65
C ILE A 36 1.81 -2.85 -8.87
N ASN A 37 2.44 -3.48 -9.86
CA ASN A 37 3.04 -2.79 -11.01
C ASN A 37 2.08 -1.82 -11.76
N PRO A 38 0.76 -2.08 -11.89
CA PRO A 38 -0.17 -1.14 -12.51
C PRO A 38 -0.52 0.08 -11.64
N VAL A 39 -0.29 0.02 -10.32
CA VAL A 39 -0.75 1.04 -9.36
C VAL A 39 -0.21 2.44 -9.66
N PRO A 40 1.09 2.66 -9.98
CA PRO A 40 1.59 4.00 -10.29
C PRO A 40 0.86 4.66 -11.46
N GLN A 41 0.53 3.91 -12.52
CA GLN A 41 -0.22 4.45 -13.65
C GLN A 41 -1.65 4.80 -13.24
N LEU A 42 -2.31 3.94 -12.45
CA LEU A 42 -3.65 4.23 -11.93
C LEU A 42 -3.66 5.50 -11.08
N LEU A 43 -2.68 5.68 -10.18
CA LEU A 43 -2.56 6.90 -9.38
C LEU A 43 -2.39 8.15 -10.25
N GLN A 44 -1.57 8.07 -11.30
CA GLN A 44 -1.43 9.16 -12.27
C GLN A 44 -2.74 9.46 -13.00
N ASP A 45 -3.49 8.42 -13.37
CA ASP A 45 -4.79 8.57 -14.02
C ASP A 45 -5.84 9.17 -13.08
N PHE A 46 -5.77 8.88 -11.77
CA PHE A 46 -6.63 9.49 -10.74
C PHE A 46 -6.35 10.99 -10.61
N ASP A 47 -5.07 11.37 -10.58
CA ASP A 47 -4.67 12.78 -10.57
C ASP A 47 -5.10 13.51 -11.85
N GLY A 48 -5.00 12.82 -12.99
CA GLY A 48 -5.47 13.32 -14.29
C GLY A 48 -6.98 13.56 -14.30
N PHE A 49 -7.76 12.61 -13.75
CA PHE A 49 -9.20 12.76 -13.57
C PHE A 49 -9.51 14.01 -12.73
N GLN A 50 -8.87 14.19 -11.58
CA GLN A 50 -9.10 15.36 -10.73
C GLN A 50 -8.83 16.68 -11.46
N LYS A 51 -7.71 16.77 -12.19
CA LYS A 51 -7.33 18.01 -12.91
C LYS A 51 -8.30 18.33 -14.05
N ASN A 52 -8.75 17.31 -14.77
CA ASN A 52 -9.63 17.50 -15.92
C ASN A 52 -11.04 17.92 -15.51
N GLY A 53 -11.54 17.45 -14.36
CA GLY A 53 -12.88 17.80 -13.87
C GLY A 53 -13.08 19.30 -13.63
N ALA A 54 -12.02 20.03 -13.26
CA ALA A 54 -12.09 21.47 -12.99
C ALA A 54 -12.29 22.34 -14.24
N ALA A 55 -12.07 21.80 -15.44
CA ALA A 55 -12.08 22.55 -16.71
C ALA A 55 -13.30 22.27 -17.60
N ILE A 56 -14.31 21.53 -17.10
CA ILE A 56 -15.41 21.03 -17.93
C ILE A 56 -16.59 22.00 -17.93
N GLU A 57 -16.90 22.56 -19.10
CA GLU A 57 -18.03 23.48 -19.29
C GLU A 57 -19.23 22.83 -20.01
N ASP A 58 -18.99 21.92 -20.98
CA ASP A 58 -20.03 21.32 -21.84
C ASP A 58 -20.61 19.98 -21.32
N GLY A 59 -21.87 19.70 -21.68
CA GLY A 59 -22.61 18.51 -21.28
C GLY A 59 -22.06 17.18 -21.82
N LEU A 60 -21.52 17.14 -23.04
CA LEU A 60 -20.91 15.92 -23.60
C LEU A 60 -19.60 15.58 -22.88
N ASP A 61 -18.80 16.58 -22.56
CA ASP A 61 -17.55 16.42 -21.82
C ASP A 61 -17.80 15.95 -20.38
N ARG A 62 -18.88 16.40 -19.73
CA ARG A 62 -19.32 15.92 -18.40
C ARG A 62 -19.61 14.41 -18.41
N ARG A 63 -20.40 13.94 -19.37
CA ARG A 63 -20.71 12.48 -19.49
C ARG A 63 -19.46 11.66 -19.76
N ARG A 64 -18.59 12.15 -20.63
CA ARG A 64 -17.30 11.49 -20.92
C ARG A 64 -16.43 11.40 -19.65
N HIS A 65 -16.39 12.48 -18.86
CA HIS A 65 -15.65 12.51 -17.62
C HIS A 65 -16.18 11.51 -16.61
N ILE A 66 -17.50 11.47 -16.38
CA ILE A 66 -18.13 10.49 -15.50
C ILE A 66 -17.80 9.05 -15.93
N ASN A 67 -17.96 8.73 -17.21
CA ASN A 67 -17.65 7.40 -17.75
C ASN A 67 -16.18 7.02 -17.55
N GLN A 68 -15.26 7.98 -17.70
CA GLN A 68 -13.84 7.78 -17.39
C GLN A 68 -13.64 7.47 -15.91
N GLY A 69 -14.28 8.22 -15.00
CA GLY A 69 -14.20 7.98 -13.57
C GLY A 69 -14.71 6.60 -13.17
N ILE A 70 -15.86 6.18 -13.71
CA ILE A 70 -16.42 4.83 -13.48
C ILE A 70 -15.44 3.75 -13.95
N THR A 71 -14.86 3.93 -15.15
CA THR A 71 -13.87 2.99 -15.70
C THR A 71 -12.63 2.89 -14.82
N LEU A 72 -12.14 4.02 -14.30
CA LEU A 72 -10.98 4.06 -13.40
C LEU A 72 -11.27 3.34 -12.07
N VAL A 73 -12.46 3.54 -11.49
CA VAL A 73 -12.88 2.83 -10.27
C VAL A 73 -12.94 1.32 -10.52
N GLN A 74 -13.50 0.88 -11.65
CA GLN A 74 -13.59 -0.55 -12.00
C GLN A 74 -12.20 -1.19 -12.14
N LYS A 75 -11.30 -0.59 -12.92
CA LYS A 75 -9.90 -1.06 -13.06
C LYS A 75 -9.19 -1.11 -11.71
N ALA A 76 -9.45 -0.15 -10.85
CA ALA A 76 -8.84 -0.12 -9.53
C ALA A 76 -9.37 -1.23 -8.62
N LEU A 77 -10.66 -1.54 -8.69
CA LEU A 77 -11.27 -2.65 -7.96
C LEU A 77 -10.70 -4.00 -8.40
N GLU A 78 -10.45 -4.22 -9.69
CA GLU A 78 -9.80 -5.44 -10.18
C GLU A 78 -8.44 -5.67 -9.48
N VAL A 79 -7.63 -4.62 -9.35
CA VAL A 79 -6.35 -4.68 -8.61
C VAL A 79 -6.59 -4.92 -7.13
N CYS A 80 -7.60 -4.30 -6.52
CA CYS A 80 -7.92 -4.52 -5.11
C CYS A 80 -8.27 -6.00 -4.83
N TYR A 81 -9.14 -6.60 -5.65
CA TYR A 81 -9.53 -8.00 -5.50
C TYR A 81 -8.36 -8.96 -5.74
N ALA A 82 -7.47 -8.64 -6.69
CA ALA A 82 -6.28 -9.45 -6.92
C ALA A 82 -5.30 -9.39 -5.72
N LEU A 83 -5.16 -8.21 -5.09
CA LEU A 83 -4.37 -8.04 -3.87
C LEU A 83 -4.98 -8.77 -2.65
N GLU A 84 -6.31 -8.76 -2.52
CA GLU A 84 -7.01 -9.55 -1.49
C GLU A 84 -6.82 -11.07 -1.73
N GLY A 85 -6.96 -11.52 -2.98
CA GLY A 85 -6.71 -12.91 -3.36
C GLY A 85 -5.29 -13.37 -3.02
N TRP A 86 -4.29 -12.53 -3.30
CA TRP A 86 -2.90 -12.78 -2.91
C TRP A 86 -2.73 -12.92 -1.39
N GLU A 87 -3.34 -12.04 -0.59
CA GLU A 87 -3.27 -12.14 0.87
C GLU A 87 -3.86 -13.46 1.38
N ILE A 88 -5.02 -13.86 0.83
CA ILE A 88 -5.67 -15.13 1.17
C ILE A 88 -4.78 -16.32 0.83
N GLU A 89 -4.19 -16.36 -0.36
CA GLU A 89 -3.29 -17.43 -0.80
C GLU A 89 -2.06 -17.54 0.09
N VAL A 90 -1.42 -16.43 0.41
CA VAL A 90 -0.26 -16.39 1.31
C VAL A 90 -0.62 -16.90 2.71
N LEU A 91 -1.79 -16.51 3.23
CA LEU A 91 -2.25 -16.99 4.53
C LEU A 91 -2.49 -18.50 4.55
N MET A 92 -3.11 -19.04 3.51
CA MET A 92 -3.29 -20.50 3.39
C MET A 92 -1.94 -21.23 3.43
N LEU A 93 -0.94 -20.76 2.69
CA LEU A 93 0.40 -21.35 2.69
C LEU A 93 1.08 -21.29 4.08
N CYS A 94 0.89 -20.20 4.81
CA CYS A 94 1.38 -20.06 6.18
C CYS A 94 0.76 -21.11 7.13
N TYR A 95 -0.56 -21.33 7.03
CA TYR A 95 -1.26 -22.31 7.87
C TYR A 95 -0.94 -23.76 7.51
N GLU A 96 -0.87 -24.09 6.22
CA GLU A 96 -0.49 -25.43 5.77
C GLU A 96 0.89 -25.81 6.28
N LYS A 97 1.83 -24.86 6.25
CA LYS A 97 3.18 -25.06 6.79
C LYS A 97 3.16 -25.26 8.31
N GLN A 98 2.37 -24.49 9.06
CA GLN A 98 2.25 -24.67 10.51
C GLN A 98 1.69 -26.06 10.88
N ASN A 99 0.63 -26.49 10.19
CA ASN A 99 0.02 -27.82 10.41
C ASN A 99 0.94 -28.98 10.01
N SER A 100 1.80 -28.78 9.00
CA SER A 100 2.78 -29.78 8.59
C SER A 100 3.96 -29.91 9.55
N THR A 101 4.22 -28.88 10.37
CA THR A 101 5.34 -28.85 11.33
C THR A 101 4.91 -29.27 12.73
N ALA A 102 3.62 -29.16 13.05
CA ALA A 102 3.01 -29.69 14.27
C ALA A 102 2.76 -31.19 14.11
N GLY A 103 3.69 -32.01 14.59
CA GLY A 103 3.53 -33.47 14.61
C GLY A 103 2.26 -33.89 15.38
N THR A 104 1.49 -34.79 14.76
CA THR A 104 0.54 -35.76 15.35
C THR A 104 -0.08 -35.38 16.71
N GLU A 105 -0.83 -34.28 16.80
CA GLU A 105 -1.81 -34.10 17.87
C GLU A 105 -3.21 -33.92 17.29
N SER A 106 -4.14 -34.70 17.83
CA SER A 106 -5.49 -34.96 17.30
C SER A 106 -6.35 -33.68 17.22
N PRO A 107 -7.23 -33.54 16.20
CA PRO A 107 -8.02 -32.33 16.01
C PRO A 107 -9.18 -32.26 17.01
N GLN A 108 -8.94 -31.64 18.17
CA GLN A 108 -10.03 -31.20 19.03
C GLN A 108 -10.57 -29.86 18.53
N SER A 109 -11.70 -29.94 17.82
CA SER A 109 -12.75 -28.92 17.77
C SER A 109 -12.29 -27.45 17.73
N ALA A 110 -11.74 -27.01 16.60
CA ALA A 110 -11.67 -25.58 16.27
C ALA A 110 -13.06 -25.13 15.77
N SER A 111 -13.95 -24.84 16.71
CA SER A 111 -15.13 -24.01 16.44
C SER A 111 -14.65 -22.67 15.86
N SER A 112 -15.09 -22.34 14.65
CA SER A 112 -15.02 -20.97 14.08
C SER A 112 -13.68 -20.27 14.29
N GLN A 113 -12.60 -20.88 13.82
CA GLN A 113 -11.27 -20.26 13.83
C GLN A 113 -11.37 -18.90 13.12
N GLU A 114 -11.18 -17.82 13.88
CA GLU A 114 -10.90 -16.51 13.32
C GLU A 114 -9.83 -16.71 12.24
N ARG A 115 -10.15 -16.37 10.99
CA ARG A 115 -9.16 -16.41 9.91
C ARG A 115 -8.06 -15.43 10.34
N GLY A 116 -6.95 -15.94 10.85
CA GLY A 116 -5.85 -15.07 11.22
C GLY A 116 -5.31 -14.35 9.98
N SER A 117 -4.72 -13.21 10.21
CA SER A 117 -4.33 -12.21 9.22
C SER A 117 -2.83 -12.26 8.96
N LEU A 118 -2.35 -11.57 7.90
CA LEU A 118 -0.91 -11.47 7.66
C LEU A 118 -0.19 -10.83 8.84
N TYR A 119 -0.89 -9.98 9.62
CA TYR A 119 -0.36 -9.37 10.82
C TYR A 119 0.08 -10.43 11.86
N ASP A 120 -0.68 -11.51 11.99
CA ASP A 120 -0.44 -12.57 12.98
C ASP A 120 0.80 -13.41 12.62
N VAL A 121 1.12 -13.54 11.33
CA VAL A 121 2.19 -14.43 10.83
C VAL A 121 3.41 -13.72 10.24
N CYS A 122 3.33 -12.41 9.94
CA CYS A 122 4.37 -11.67 9.21
C CYS A 122 5.76 -11.71 9.86
N ARG A 123 5.82 -11.84 11.20
CA ARG A 123 7.07 -11.89 11.97
C ARG A 123 7.64 -13.30 12.12
N LEU A 124 6.88 -14.33 11.76
CA LEU A 124 7.21 -15.74 12.04
C LEU A 124 8.02 -16.42 10.92
N HIS A 125 8.05 -15.83 9.73
CA HIS A 125 8.66 -16.46 8.54
C HIS A 125 9.89 -15.70 8.01
N GLY A 126 10.55 -14.95 8.89
CA GLY A 126 11.80 -14.24 8.60
C GLY A 126 11.61 -12.87 7.94
N TYR A 127 12.69 -12.10 7.90
CA TYR A 127 12.67 -10.69 7.52
C TYR A 127 12.30 -10.41 6.06
N GLY A 128 12.60 -11.35 5.15
CA GLY A 128 12.17 -11.26 3.75
C GLY A 128 10.65 -11.30 3.60
N PHE A 129 9.99 -12.24 4.30
CA PHE A 129 8.53 -12.34 4.32
C PHE A 129 7.91 -11.11 4.98
N PHE A 130 8.44 -10.70 6.13
CA PHE A 130 8.03 -9.49 6.83
C PHE A 130 8.03 -8.24 5.92
N SER A 131 9.10 -8.05 5.13
CA SER A 131 9.15 -6.94 4.18
C SER A 131 8.15 -7.06 3.04
N THR A 132 7.86 -8.27 2.56
CA THR A 132 6.82 -8.49 1.55
C THR A 132 5.45 -8.09 2.10
N CYS A 133 5.09 -8.53 3.32
CA CYS A 133 3.82 -8.16 3.96
C CYS A 133 3.70 -6.64 4.20
N THR A 134 4.78 -6.00 4.66
CA THR A 134 4.75 -4.55 4.91
C THR A 134 4.69 -3.74 3.62
N GLN A 135 5.33 -4.18 2.53
CA GLN A 135 5.16 -3.57 1.20
C GLN A 135 3.74 -3.73 0.66
N TYR A 136 3.14 -4.92 0.82
CA TYR A 136 1.73 -5.16 0.51
C TYR A 136 0.84 -4.13 1.23
N TRP A 137 0.94 -4.01 2.55
CA TRP A 137 0.16 -3.03 3.32
C TRP A 137 0.45 -1.58 2.92
N THR A 138 1.70 -1.26 2.61
CA THR A 138 2.07 0.09 2.16
C THR A 138 1.36 0.46 0.87
N MET A 139 1.36 -0.45 -0.11
CA MET A 139 0.69 -0.21 -1.38
C MET A 139 -0.83 -0.19 -1.22
N CYS A 140 -1.41 -1.06 -0.40
CA CYS A 140 -2.83 -1.00 -0.06
C CYS A 140 -3.19 0.34 0.62
N ASN A 141 -2.38 0.85 1.55
CA ASN A 141 -2.64 2.13 2.19
C ASN A 141 -2.70 3.29 1.19
N ILE A 142 -1.68 3.40 0.31
CA ILE A 142 -1.62 4.47 -0.71
C ILE A 142 -2.77 4.33 -1.69
N PHE A 143 -2.97 3.12 -2.21
CA PHE A 143 -3.91 2.87 -3.28
C PHE A 143 -5.35 3.01 -2.83
N TYR A 144 -5.72 2.41 -1.70
CA TYR A 144 -7.09 2.47 -1.18
C TYR A 144 -7.46 3.89 -0.76
N GLY A 145 -6.53 4.64 -0.17
CA GLY A 145 -6.75 6.06 0.15
C GLY A 145 -7.02 6.89 -1.10
N SER A 146 -6.25 6.67 -2.16
CA SER A 146 -6.41 7.39 -3.43
C SER A 146 -7.69 6.99 -4.17
N LEU A 147 -8.05 5.71 -4.15
CA LEU A 147 -9.29 5.20 -4.75
C LEU A 147 -10.54 5.73 -4.04
N ARG A 148 -10.54 5.78 -2.69
CA ARG A 148 -11.63 6.41 -1.91
C ARG A 148 -11.80 7.88 -2.26
N LYS A 149 -10.69 8.61 -2.41
CA LYS A 149 -10.70 10.01 -2.84
C LYS A 149 -11.28 10.16 -4.26
N LEU A 150 -10.86 9.31 -5.20
CA LEU A 150 -11.42 9.29 -6.56
C LEU A 150 -12.93 9.02 -6.54
N GLN A 151 -13.38 8.01 -5.79
CA GLN A 151 -14.81 7.67 -5.68
C GLN A 151 -15.63 8.85 -5.13
N SER A 152 -15.14 9.52 -4.08
CA SER A 152 -15.80 10.71 -3.53
C SER A 152 -15.87 11.87 -4.53
N GLN A 153 -14.80 12.10 -5.29
CA GLN A 153 -14.77 13.11 -6.35
C GLN A 153 -15.73 12.78 -7.50
N LEU A 154 -15.77 11.52 -7.92
CA LEU A 154 -16.71 11.04 -8.92
C LEU A 154 -18.15 11.23 -8.46
N GLN A 155 -18.48 10.83 -7.22
CA GLN A 155 -19.82 11.05 -6.68
C GLN A 155 -20.19 12.54 -6.66
N THR A 156 -19.26 13.40 -6.23
CA THR A 156 -19.46 14.86 -6.23
C THR A 156 -19.78 15.38 -7.64
N ALA A 157 -19.08 14.90 -8.67
CA ALA A 157 -19.36 15.29 -10.06
C ALA A 157 -20.72 14.75 -10.53
N MET A 158 -21.08 13.52 -10.15
CA MET A 158 -22.37 12.91 -10.50
C MET A 158 -23.54 13.64 -9.83
N ASP A 159 -23.42 14.03 -8.55
CA ASP A 159 -24.43 14.79 -7.81
C ASP A 159 -24.77 16.11 -8.52
N VAL A 160 -23.78 16.74 -9.16
CA VAL A 160 -23.94 18.02 -9.86
C VAL A 160 -24.47 17.83 -11.29
N TRP A 161 -23.97 16.83 -12.03
CA TRP A 161 -24.21 16.71 -13.47
C TRP A 161 -25.29 15.70 -13.85
N ILE A 162 -25.53 14.69 -13.03
CA ILE A 162 -26.53 13.63 -13.23
C ILE A 162 -27.17 13.24 -11.88
N PRO A 163 -27.99 14.13 -11.29
CA PRO A 163 -28.56 13.91 -9.96
C PRO A 163 -29.36 12.61 -9.88
N GLY A 164 -29.14 11.83 -8.82
CA GLY A 164 -29.83 10.56 -8.57
C GLY A 164 -29.07 9.32 -9.03
N GLU A 165 -27.98 9.47 -9.80
CA GLU A 165 -27.05 8.38 -10.07
C GLU A 165 -25.95 8.29 -9.00
N THR A 166 -25.49 7.07 -8.74
CA THR A 166 -24.46 6.80 -7.74
C THR A 166 -23.22 6.22 -8.38
N ALA A 167 -22.05 6.71 -7.96
CA ALA A 167 -20.77 6.12 -8.31
C ALA A 167 -20.73 4.64 -7.85
N PRO A 168 -19.93 3.79 -8.51
CA PRO A 168 -19.72 2.42 -8.05
C PRO A 168 -19.29 2.39 -6.57
N SER A 169 -19.93 1.54 -5.78
CA SER A 169 -19.59 1.37 -4.38
C SER A 169 -18.25 0.68 -4.23
N LEU A 170 -17.46 1.14 -3.26
CA LEU A 170 -16.24 0.46 -2.84
C LEU A 170 -16.57 -0.48 -1.68
N PRO A 171 -16.04 -1.72 -1.67
CA PRO A 171 -16.16 -2.60 -0.51
C PRO A 171 -15.57 -1.97 0.75
N ASP A 172 -16.14 -2.28 1.91
CA ASP A 172 -15.70 -1.70 3.19
C ASP A 172 -14.24 -2.02 3.52
N TRP A 173 -13.77 -3.21 3.13
CA TRP A 173 -12.38 -3.65 3.34
C TRP A 173 -11.36 -2.88 2.49
N VAL A 174 -11.79 -2.21 1.41
CA VAL A 174 -10.95 -1.27 0.63
C VAL A 174 -10.83 0.02 1.43
N SER A 175 -10.05 -0.02 2.51
CA SER A 175 -9.83 1.08 3.43
C SER A 175 -8.35 1.22 3.73
N PRO A 176 -7.78 2.45 3.67
CA PRO A 176 -6.38 2.66 4.01
C PRO A 176 -6.08 2.41 5.50
N GLU A 177 -7.09 2.36 6.37
CA GLU A 177 -6.94 2.29 7.82
C GLU A 177 -6.23 1.02 8.30
N LEU A 178 -6.76 -0.16 7.92
CA LEU A 178 -6.22 -1.43 8.39
C LEU A 178 -4.75 -1.65 7.95
N PRO A 179 -4.36 -1.40 6.69
CA PRO A 179 -2.96 -1.48 6.28
C PRO A 179 -2.05 -0.53 7.06
N ALA A 180 -2.48 0.71 7.35
CA ALA A 180 -1.68 1.64 8.16
C ALA A 180 -1.52 1.15 9.61
N LEU A 181 -2.60 0.62 10.20
CA LEU A 181 -2.56 0.04 11.54
C LEU A 181 -1.63 -1.18 11.62
N ASN A 182 -1.69 -2.07 10.63
CA ASN A 182 -0.81 -3.24 10.58
C ASN A 182 0.66 -2.83 10.55
N VAL A 183 1.03 -1.87 9.69
CA VAL A 183 2.39 -1.31 9.65
C VAL A 183 2.77 -0.69 11.01
N ALA A 184 1.86 0.06 11.62
CA ALA A 184 2.11 0.72 12.89
C ALA A 184 2.43 -0.27 14.02
N GLN A 185 1.63 -1.34 14.10
CA GLN A 185 1.75 -2.36 15.14
C GLN A 185 3.04 -3.18 15.00
N VAL A 186 3.51 -3.39 13.77
CA VAL A 186 4.75 -4.15 13.53
C VAL A 186 5.99 -3.28 13.40
N ALA A 187 5.87 -1.95 13.49
CA ALA A 187 6.97 -1.01 13.21
C ALA A 187 8.24 -1.30 14.02
N ARG A 188 8.09 -1.73 15.27
CA ARG A 188 9.23 -2.10 16.14
C ARG A 188 10.07 -3.25 15.58
N HIS A 189 9.46 -4.17 14.83
CA HIS A 189 10.16 -5.32 14.26
C HIS A 189 11.21 -4.90 13.21
N PHE A 190 11.02 -3.75 12.55
CA PHE A 190 12.05 -3.20 11.66
C PHE A 190 13.35 -2.88 12.39
N PHE A 191 13.29 -2.57 13.68
CA PHE A 191 14.43 -2.08 14.44
C PHE A 191 15.09 -3.15 15.32
N GLU A 192 14.68 -4.42 15.16
CA GLU A 192 15.33 -5.54 15.82
C GLU A 192 16.77 -5.74 15.31
N PRO A 193 17.72 -6.17 16.16
CA PRO A 193 19.12 -6.34 15.76
C PRO A 193 19.33 -7.20 14.51
N GLY A 194 18.47 -8.20 14.29
CA GLY A 194 18.55 -9.11 13.14
C GLY A 194 18.28 -8.45 11.78
N MET A 195 17.59 -7.30 11.74
CA MET A 195 17.35 -6.55 10.49
C MET A 195 18.57 -5.74 10.03
N GLY A 196 19.49 -5.44 10.94
CA GLY A 196 20.72 -4.69 10.65
C GLY A 196 20.47 -3.36 9.93
N LEU A 197 21.33 -3.04 8.95
CA LEU A 197 21.20 -1.82 8.12
C LEU A 197 20.06 -1.91 7.10
N TRP A 198 19.59 -3.12 6.77
CA TRP A 198 18.52 -3.29 5.81
C TRP A 198 17.20 -2.68 6.29
N ALA A 199 16.98 -2.67 7.62
CA ALA A 199 15.93 -1.91 8.29
C ALA A 199 15.80 -0.47 7.81
N ALA A 200 16.93 0.25 7.67
CA ALA A 200 16.92 1.67 7.34
C ALA A 200 16.30 1.91 5.95
N HIS A 201 16.47 0.98 5.01
CA HIS A 201 15.87 1.08 3.69
C HIS A 201 14.44 0.51 3.66
N ALA A 202 14.23 -0.65 4.28
CA ALA A 202 12.96 -1.37 4.23
C ALA A 202 11.85 -0.69 5.06
N ALA A 203 12.19 0.01 6.13
CA ALA A 203 11.22 0.62 7.04
C ALA A 203 10.75 2.01 6.60
N VAL A 204 11.60 2.77 5.89
CA VAL A 204 11.32 4.17 5.53
C VAL A 204 10.00 4.30 4.79
N PHE A 205 9.79 3.50 3.74
CA PHE A 205 8.61 3.64 2.90
C PHE A 205 7.31 3.20 3.60
N PRO A 206 7.22 2.02 4.25
CA PRO A 206 6.03 1.64 5.01
C PRO A 206 5.69 2.60 6.14
N VAL A 207 6.67 2.96 6.96
CA VAL A 207 6.43 3.76 8.16
C VAL A 207 6.07 5.21 7.80
N SER A 208 6.74 5.81 6.82
CA SER A 208 6.38 7.16 6.35
C SER A 208 4.96 7.22 5.81
N THR A 209 4.56 6.19 5.06
CA THR A 209 3.22 6.06 4.50
C THR A 209 2.17 5.94 5.61
N ALA A 210 2.39 5.07 6.60
CA ALA A 210 1.50 4.94 7.75
C ALA A 210 1.42 6.23 8.59
N LEU A 211 2.57 6.91 8.83
CA LEU A 211 2.58 8.22 9.48
C LEU A 211 1.73 9.21 8.67
N ARG A 212 1.94 9.32 7.35
CA ARG A 212 1.16 10.21 6.49
C ARG A 212 -0.34 9.95 6.60
N TYR A 213 -0.76 8.70 6.70
CA TYR A 213 -2.16 8.36 6.95
C TYR A 213 -2.66 8.92 8.30
N PHE A 214 -1.95 8.71 9.40
CA PHE A 214 -2.35 9.25 10.71
C PHE A 214 -2.36 10.79 10.73
N ALA A 215 -1.42 11.43 10.03
CA ALA A 215 -1.40 12.89 9.90
C ALA A 215 -2.63 13.41 9.16
N THR A 216 -2.93 12.85 7.99
CA THR A 216 -4.01 13.32 7.11
C THR A 216 -5.40 13.01 7.65
N THR A 217 -5.53 12.00 8.51
CA THR A 217 -6.80 11.63 9.16
C THR A 217 -7.01 12.27 10.53
N GLY A 218 -6.10 13.14 10.98
CA GLY A 218 -6.20 13.80 12.29
C GLY A 218 -6.00 12.85 13.48
N ARG A 219 -5.36 11.70 13.26
CA ARG A 219 -5.15 10.63 14.25
C ARG A 219 -3.71 10.60 14.79
N LYS A 220 -3.05 11.76 14.85
CA LYS A 220 -1.65 11.91 15.29
C LYS A 220 -1.44 11.43 16.73
N ASP A 221 -2.41 11.65 17.61
CA ASP A 221 -2.33 11.25 19.03
C ASP A 221 -2.72 9.79 19.29
N SER A 222 -3.06 9.05 18.23
CA SER A 222 -3.48 7.66 18.36
C SER A 222 -2.37 6.80 18.99
N PRO A 223 -2.72 5.78 19.80
CA PRO A 223 -1.72 4.88 20.39
C PRO A 223 -0.82 4.21 19.34
N ALA A 224 -1.37 3.90 18.16
CA ALA A 224 -0.62 3.32 17.05
C ALA A 224 0.47 4.28 16.53
N CYS A 225 0.11 5.55 16.29
CA CYS A 225 1.06 6.55 15.81
C CYS A 225 2.15 6.84 16.86
N ARG A 226 1.79 6.99 18.14
CA ARG A 226 2.76 7.17 19.23
C ARG A 226 3.73 5.99 19.34
N SER A 227 3.23 4.76 19.28
CA SER A 227 4.07 3.55 19.32
C SER A 227 5.08 3.48 18.16
N MET A 228 4.70 3.94 16.96
CA MET A 228 5.62 4.03 15.83
C MET A 228 6.73 5.07 16.04
N ILE A 229 6.36 6.26 16.52
CA ILE A 229 7.31 7.34 16.81
C ILE A 229 8.29 6.89 17.90
N GLU A 230 7.78 6.25 18.95
CA GLU A 230 8.60 5.64 19.99
C GLU A 230 9.53 4.55 19.43
N ALA A 231 9.11 3.76 18.44
CA ALA A 231 9.97 2.72 17.87
C ALA A 231 11.30 3.27 17.33
N PHE A 232 11.34 4.53 16.89
CA PHE A 232 12.55 5.19 16.44
C PHE A 232 13.60 5.38 17.54
N THR A 233 13.19 5.53 18.80
CA THR A 233 14.12 5.81 19.90
C THR A 233 14.87 4.57 20.39
N HIS A 234 14.46 3.38 19.95
CA HIS A 234 14.94 2.11 20.48
C HIS A 234 16.18 1.57 19.76
N SER A 235 16.61 2.18 18.65
CA SER A 235 17.80 1.73 17.92
C SER A 235 18.52 2.88 17.20
N LYS A 236 19.82 2.70 16.92
CA LYS A 236 20.59 3.65 16.09
C LYS A 236 19.97 3.80 14.70
N THR A 237 19.46 2.71 14.12
CA THR A 237 18.77 2.72 12.82
C THR A 237 17.47 3.52 12.88
N GLY A 238 16.73 3.40 13.98
CA GLY A 238 15.51 4.19 14.22
C GLY A 238 15.80 5.68 14.31
N ILE A 239 16.89 6.08 14.97
CA ILE A 239 17.32 7.47 15.04
C ILE A 239 17.65 8.01 13.65
N ILE A 240 18.45 7.29 12.86
CA ILE A 240 18.80 7.68 11.48
C ILE A 240 17.54 7.85 10.62
N MET A 241 16.60 6.91 10.75
CA MET A 241 15.35 6.96 10.00
C MET A 241 14.48 8.15 10.42
N ARG A 242 14.33 8.42 11.73
CA ARG A 242 13.61 9.60 12.22
C ARG A 242 14.23 10.88 11.65
N ASP A 243 15.56 11.00 11.70
CA ASP A 243 16.26 12.20 11.22
C ASP A 243 16.05 12.37 9.70
N PHE A 244 16.04 11.27 8.93
CA PHE A 244 15.67 11.29 7.53
C PHE A 244 14.22 11.73 7.31
N LEU A 245 13.25 11.15 8.04
CA LEU A 245 11.83 11.50 7.94
C LEU A 245 11.55 12.96 8.34
N ASN A 246 12.30 13.48 9.31
CA ASN A 246 12.29 14.89 9.69
C ASN A 246 12.80 15.77 8.55
N ALA A 247 13.91 15.38 7.91
CA ALA A 247 14.49 16.14 6.80
C ALA A 247 13.57 16.23 5.57
N ILE A 248 12.74 15.22 5.32
CA ILE A 248 11.75 15.23 4.23
C ILE A 248 10.36 15.74 4.67
N GLY A 249 10.23 16.29 5.88
CA GLY A 249 9.02 16.94 6.38
C GLY A 249 7.88 16.01 6.82
N VAL A 250 8.13 14.70 6.97
CA VAL A 250 7.09 13.73 7.37
C VAL A 250 6.81 13.79 8.87
N VAL A 251 7.86 13.92 9.70
CA VAL A 251 7.72 13.91 11.17
C VAL A 251 7.51 15.32 11.74
N GLN A 252 7.88 16.39 11.02
CA GLN A 252 7.56 17.78 11.40
C GLN A 252 6.05 18.02 11.54
N GLU A 253 5.22 17.27 10.82
CA GLU A 253 3.76 17.31 10.97
C GLU A 253 3.28 16.79 12.34
N PHE A 254 4.15 16.18 13.16
CA PHE A 254 3.84 15.55 14.45
C PHE A 254 4.49 16.23 15.67
N GLU A 255 5.37 17.22 15.46
CA GLU A 255 6.06 17.95 16.54
C GLU A 255 5.35 19.27 16.93
N GLY A 256 4.04 19.38 16.65
CA GLY A 256 3.21 20.56 16.93
C GLY A 256 2.32 20.43 18.15
#